data_AF-A0A176S0R7-F1
#
_entry.id   AF-A0A176S0R7-F1
#
_cell.length_a   1.000
_cell.length_b   1.000
_cell.length_c   1.000
_cell.angle_alpha   90.00
_cell.angle_beta   90.00
_cell.angle_gamma   90.00
#
_symmetry.space_group_name_H-M   'P 1'
#
loop_
_entity.id
_entity.type
_entity.pdbx_description
1 polymer ?
#
loop_
_entity_poly.entity_id
_entity_poly.type
_entity_poly.pdbx_seq_one_letter_code
_entity_poly.pdbx_strand_id
1 'polypeptide(L)' 'MPKKQRSLNQVKEDISVRVLREKLPKEWVVHSYGADYGIDCVVELFDFVDEEKTIAETLG' A
#
# COMPACT_ATOMS: atom_id res chain seq x y z
N MET A 1 22.33 19.52 -18.78
CA MET A 1 22.10 18.22 -18.12
C MET A 1 20.83 17.62 -18.70
N PRO A 2 20.81 16.34 -19.09
CA PRO A 2 19.57 15.69 -19.47
C PRO A 2 18.58 15.74 -18.29
N LYS A 3 17.30 16.02 -18.57
CA LYS A 3 16.25 15.96 -17.55
C LYS A 3 16.12 14.50 -17.08
N LYS A 4 15.99 14.28 -15.76
CA LYS A 4 15.68 12.95 -15.24
C LYS A 4 14.33 12.49 -15.83
N GLN A 5 14.32 11.31 -16.43
CA GLN A 5 13.12 10.70 -17.00
C GLN A 5 12.73 9.48 -16.17
N ARG A 6 11.43 9.18 -16.15
CA ARG A 6 10.89 7.96 -15.55
C ARG A 6 10.54 6.96 -16.65
N SER A 7 10.79 5.68 -16.42
CA SER A 7 10.32 4.62 -17.31
C SER A 7 8.81 4.42 -17.17
N LEU A 8 8.16 3.88 -18.20
CA LEU A 8 6.74 3.52 -18.13
C LEU A 8 6.46 2.51 -17.01
N ASN A 9 7.42 1.62 -16.74
CA ASN A 9 7.34 0.64 -15.65
C ASN A 9 7.30 1.31 -14.28
N GLN A 10 8.15 2.31 -14.04
CA GLN A 10 8.09 3.13 -12.82
C GLN A 10 6.75 3.84 -12.67
N VAL A 11 6.17 4.32 -13.77
CA VAL A 11 4.86 4.99 -13.74
C VAL A 11 3.74 4.00 -13.42
N LYS A 12 3.79 2.79 -13.99
CA LYS A 12 2.80 1.73 -13.73
C LYS A 12 2.83 1.28 -12.28
N GLU A 13 4.01 1.07 -11.73
CA GLU A 13 4.21 0.70 -10.31
C GLU A 13 3.55 1.73 -9.38
N ASP A 14 3.87 3.03 -9.52
CA ASP A 14 3.27 4.09 -8.71
C ASP A 14 1.74 4.10 -8.77
N ILE A 15 1.19 3.99 -9.99
CA ILE A 15 -0.27 3.96 -10.18
C ILE A 15 -0.87 2.75 -9.48
N SER A 16 -0.21 1.60 -9.58
CA SER A 16 -0.68 0.35 -9.03
C SER A 16 -0.67 0.36 -7.50
N VAL A 17 0.41 0.86 -6.87
CA VAL A 17 0.50 1.06 -5.42
C VAL A 17 -0.56 2.04 -4.93
N ARG A 18 -0.80 3.13 -5.66
CA ARG A 18 -1.85 4.09 -5.32
C ARG A 18 -3.23 3.45 -5.35
N VAL A 19 -3.57 2.76 -6.44
CA VAL A 19 -4.86 2.07 -6.58
C VAL A 19 -5.05 1.04 -5.46
N LEU A 20 -4.01 0.26 -5.14
CA LEU A 20 -4.08 -0.70 -4.04
C LEU A 20 -4.44 0.00 -2.71
N ARG A 21 -3.73 1.07 -2.35
CA ARG A 21 -3.96 1.81 -1.10
C ARG A 21 -5.33 2.47 -1.03
N GLU A 22 -5.86 2.93 -2.16
CA GLU A 22 -7.21 3.52 -2.24
C GLU A 22 -8.33 2.48 -2.08
N LYS A 23 -8.04 1.19 -2.28
CA LYS A 23 -9.02 0.10 -2.23
C LYS A 23 -9.01 -0.68 -0.92
N LEU A 24 -7.90 -0.68 -0.19
CA LEU A 24 -7.81 -1.40 1.07
C LEU A 24 -8.43 -0.59 2.22
N PRO A 25 -9.01 -1.28 3.23
CA PRO A 25 -9.48 -0.62 4.45
C PRO A 25 -8.37 0.14 5.16
N LYS A 26 -8.73 1.24 5.82
CA LYS A 26 -7.78 2.17 6.47
C LYS A 26 -7.08 1.55 7.68
N GLU A 27 -7.72 0.57 8.29
CA GLU A 27 -7.25 -0.20 9.42
C GLU A 27 -6.17 -1.21 9.01
N TRP A 28 -6.13 -1.62 7.74
CA TRP A 28 -5.12 -2.56 7.26
C TRP A 28 -3.79 -1.87 7.03
N VAL A 29 -2.72 -2.52 7.49
CA VAL A 29 -1.36 -2.02 7.33
C VAL A 29 -0.73 -2.68 6.11
N VAL A 30 -0.16 -1.86 5.22
CA VAL A 30 0.47 -2.33 3.97
C VAL A 30 1.96 -2.03 4.00
N HIS A 31 2.77 -3.09 3.98
CA HIS A 31 4.23 -3.01 3.89
C HIS A 31 4.67 -3.23 2.44
N SER A 32 5.23 -2.19 1.81
CA SER A 32 5.78 -2.26 0.45
C SER A 32 7.23 -2.70 0.46
N TYR A 33 7.59 -3.62 -0.44
CA TYR A 33 8.98 -3.96 -0.72
C TYR A 33 9.58 -3.02 -1.77
N GLY A 34 10.91 -3.04 -1.91
CA GLY A 34 11.62 -2.11 -2.79
C GLY A 34 11.17 -2.19 -4.25
N ALA A 35 11.47 -1.14 -5.02
CA ALA A 35 10.97 -1.03 -6.39
C ALA A 35 11.50 -2.15 -7.31
N ASP A 36 10.59 -2.95 -7.85
CA ASP A 36 10.87 -4.03 -8.80
C ASP A 36 10.05 -3.91 -10.10
N TYR A 37 9.33 -2.78 -10.27
CA TYR A 37 8.39 -2.54 -11.36
C TYR A 37 7.11 -3.39 -11.35
N GLY A 38 6.82 -4.05 -10.23
CA GLY A 38 5.58 -4.76 -9.92
C GLY A 38 4.86 -4.17 -8.71
N ILE A 39 3.97 -4.96 -8.09
CA ILE A 39 3.46 -4.69 -6.75
C ILE A 39 3.88 -5.88 -5.90
N ASP A 40 4.82 -5.65 -4.99
CA ASP A 40 5.17 -6.62 -3.96
C ASP A 40 4.89 -5.98 -2.59
N CYS A 41 3.98 -6.60 -1.83
CA CYS A 41 3.62 -6.13 -0.51
C CYS A 41 3.07 -7.24 0.39
N VAL A 42 3.24 -7.05 1.69
CA VAL A 42 2.51 -7.78 2.73
C VAL A 42 1.42 -6.87 3.29
N VAL A 43 0.24 -7.45 3.51
CA VAL A 43 -0.91 -6.79 4.13
C VAL A 43 -1.22 -7.49 5.45
N GLU A 44 -1.22 -6.72 6.53
CA GLU A 44 -1.67 -7.19 7.83
C GLU A 44 -3.13 -6.79 8.03
N LEU A 45 -3.96 -7.77 8.41
CA LEU A 45 -5.38 -7.58 8.59
C LEU A 45 -5.66 -7.12 10.02
N PHE A 46 -6.39 -6.03 10.15
CA PHE A 46 -6.83 -5.49 11.43
C PHE A 46 -8.33 -5.24 11.39
N ASP A 47 -8.96 -5.29 12.56
CA ASP A 47 -10.35 -4.86 12.76
C ASP A 47 -10.48 -4.07 14.06
N PHE A 48 -11.48 -3.20 14.13
CA PHE A 48 -11.76 -2.39 15.31
C PHE A 48 -12.36 -3.24 16.43
N VAL A 49 -11.81 -3.13 17.63
CA VAL A 49 -12.28 -3.86 18.82
C VAL A 49 -13.11 -3.00 19.76
N ASP A 50 -13.21 -1.69 19.48
CA ASP A 50 -13.99 -0.73 20.23
C ASP A 50 -15.07 -0.06 19.38
N GLU A 51 -16.18 0.32 20.02
CA GLU A 51 -17.31 0.98 19.34
C GLU A 51 -16.93 2.36 18.78
N GLU A 52 -15.99 3.05 19.42
CA GLU A 52 -15.49 4.36 19.00
C GLU A 52 -14.50 4.28 17.81
N LYS A 53 -14.10 3.07 17.40
CA LYS A 53 -13.15 2.78 16.31
C LYS A 53 -11.81 3.49 16.48
N THR A 54 -11.28 3.46 17.70
CA THR A 54 -10.01 4.06 18.09
C THR A 54 -8.89 3.04 18.25
N ILE A 55 -9.23 1.76 18.45
CA ILE A 55 -8.31 0.65 18.65
C ILE A 55 -8.61 -0.44 17.63
N ALA A 56 -7.61 -0.78 16.83
CA ALA A 56 -7.67 -1.92 15.93
C ALA A 56 -6.66 -2.98 16.36
N GLU A 57 -7.08 -4.25 16.34
CA GLU A 57 -6.23 -5.39 16.67
C GLU A 57 -6.04 -6.29 15.45
N THR A 58 -4.88 -6.96 15.39
CA THR A 58 -4.55 -7.87 14.28
C THR A 58 -5.46 -9.11 14.31
N LEU A 59 -5.89 -9.56 13.13
CA LEU A 59 -6.80 -10.71 12.99
C LEU A 59 -6.09 -12.08 13.02
N GLY A 60 -4.76 -12.13 13.12
CA GLY A 60 -3.98 -13.37 13.25
C GLY A 60 -3.35 -13.85 11.95
#